data_AF-A0A451C2E7-F1
#
_entry.id   AF-A0A451C2E7-F1
#
_cell.length_a   1.000
_cell.length_b   1.000
_cell.length_c   1.000
_cell.angle_alpha   90.00
_cell.angle_beta   90.00
_cell.angle_gamma   90.00
#
_symmetry.space_group_name_H-M   'P 1'
#
loop_
_entity.id
_entity.type
_entity.pdbx_description
1 polymer ?
#
loop_
_entity_poly.entity_id
_entity_poly.type
_entity_poly.pdbx_seq_one_letter_code
_entity_poly.pdbx_strand_id
1 'polypeptide(L)'
;MASYYRNDLWTLNDEFGLGRVGDQVARMALEADPPFITGITGKWGAGKTNVMRRAFVTLGGRPIRQVRVLAEAGEEGNSEQWQHWAWSAEDEKTRKERRRELDWPEEYFQCPEGVFCVWFSPWQHQKEENPLIPLIWEIRAQFEAQLENRLDWWRRLPGKTKKTREKLREQCRSNGLAAIKLLEQVGGAASSLLHGRLHAAFHEAGDAARQDEREEEHKGANPITPSDGQRFYLLFEDAVGRILTTLFEFPGQSEKRNGSKTPPPPSEGPSPASARLILFIDDLDRCEEAVIVRLLESIKLYLASHRCVFVLGLDDEAVLDALARHWPGRSEDSNREYLEKLFQALVSVPLPAPARVREAITGQLALHKIPHEAVLVSDMEQLLEPNPRKIKNFINSFCATWNLHVRDPESWAGDETETRRFLLFHYLRRYHRPVWRLLERQPWSLAILAAAIRGADLTEPLPLPENVHIEQQRLLWEFYSRAFGHVLVHAGDEEGKEGIARGNESLDDAVRHFQERQDHKRSDEYLCELFRALIPVDYKLDARHLYLEPSP
;
A
#
# COMPACT_ATOMS: atom_id res chain seq x y z
N MET A 1 11.60 20.46 -10.34
CA MET A 1 12.98 19.92 -10.42
C MET A 1 12.91 18.43 -10.12
N ALA A 2 13.61 17.57 -10.87
CA ALA A 2 13.70 16.15 -10.54
C ALA A 2 14.44 15.99 -9.20
N SER A 3 13.91 15.17 -8.29
CA SER A 3 14.59 14.89 -7.02
C SER A 3 15.80 13.99 -7.26
N TYR A 4 16.98 14.39 -6.74
CA TYR A 4 18.19 13.58 -6.80
C TYR A 4 17.97 12.23 -6.11
N TYR A 5 17.37 12.21 -4.92
CA TYR A 5 17.03 10.97 -4.23
C TYR A 5 15.52 10.77 -4.19
N ARG A 6 15.07 9.53 -4.44
CA ARG A 6 13.65 9.17 -4.40
C ARG A 6 13.24 8.87 -2.97
N ASN A 7 12.15 9.48 -2.51
CA ASN A 7 11.57 9.06 -1.24
C ASN A 7 10.76 7.76 -1.42
N ASP A 8 10.50 7.10 -0.29
CA ASP A 8 9.63 5.93 -0.19
C ASP A 8 8.20 6.31 0.23
N LEU A 9 7.85 7.60 0.08
CA LEU A 9 6.47 8.02 0.25
C LEU A 9 5.66 7.49 -0.94
N TRP A 10 4.36 7.38 -0.69
CA TRP A 10 3.43 7.03 -1.74
C TRP A 10 3.39 8.12 -2.83
N THR A 11 3.00 7.73 -4.03
CA THR A 11 2.88 8.64 -5.17
C THR A 11 1.71 8.24 -6.06
N LEU A 12 1.11 9.24 -6.72
CA LEU A 12 0.08 9.04 -7.73
C LEU A 12 0.66 8.87 -9.14
N ASN A 13 1.95 9.16 -9.30
CA ASN A 13 2.66 8.91 -10.55
C ASN A 13 2.77 7.42 -10.78
N ASP A 14 2.44 6.98 -11.99
CA ASP A 14 2.52 5.58 -12.36
C ASP A 14 3.94 5.16 -12.80
N GLU A 15 4.94 5.50 -12.00
CA GLU A 15 6.37 5.25 -12.30
C GLU A 15 6.71 3.77 -12.44
N PHE A 16 5.88 2.87 -11.93
CA PHE A 16 6.10 1.43 -11.95
C PHE A 16 4.98 0.64 -12.64
N GLY A 17 3.99 1.29 -13.26
CA GLY A 17 2.90 0.62 -13.98
C GLY A 17 1.83 -0.02 -13.09
N LEU A 18 1.67 0.46 -11.86
CA LEU A 18 0.72 -0.01 -10.86
C LEU A 18 -0.59 0.80 -10.83
N GLY A 19 -0.61 1.98 -11.46
CA GLY A 19 -1.74 2.91 -11.44
C GLY A 19 -3.05 2.31 -11.97
N ARG A 20 -2.96 1.47 -13.01
CA ARG A 20 -4.11 0.74 -13.58
C ARG A 20 -4.85 -0.12 -12.56
N VAL A 21 -4.15 -0.64 -11.55
CA VAL A 21 -4.75 -1.46 -10.50
C VAL A 21 -5.59 -0.58 -9.59
N GLY A 22 -5.09 0.62 -9.25
CA GLY A 22 -5.85 1.59 -8.47
C GLY A 22 -7.09 2.07 -9.22
N ASP A 23 -6.97 2.32 -10.54
CA ASP A 23 -8.12 2.66 -11.38
C ASP A 23 -9.15 1.51 -11.39
N GLN A 24 -8.72 0.25 -11.51
CA GLN A 24 -9.63 -0.90 -11.44
C GLN A 24 -10.29 -1.08 -10.06
N VAL A 25 -9.56 -0.82 -8.97
CA VAL A 25 -10.11 -0.84 -7.60
C VAL A 25 -11.17 0.25 -7.41
N ALA A 26 -10.93 1.45 -7.95
CA ALA A 26 -11.93 2.52 -7.96
C ALA A 26 -13.19 2.09 -8.71
N ARG A 27 -13.04 1.53 -9.92
CA ARG A 27 -14.17 1.02 -10.70
C ARG A 27 -14.95 -0.05 -9.95
N MET A 28 -14.26 -1.03 -9.38
CA MET A 28 -14.89 -2.09 -8.58
C MET A 28 -15.67 -1.52 -7.40
N ALA A 29 -15.16 -0.49 -6.71
CA ALA A 29 -15.86 0.13 -5.60
C ALA A 29 -17.15 0.90 -6.03
N LEU A 30 -17.23 1.35 -7.29
CA LEU A 30 -18.44 1.91 -7.89
C LEU A 30 -19.44 0.83 -8.34
N GLU A 31 -18.94 -0.31 -8.83
CA GLU A 31 -19.77 -1.41 -9.35
C GLU A 31 -20.27 -2.36 -8.24
N ALA A 32 -19.58 -2.41 -7.11
CA ALA A 32 -19.93 -3.29 -6.00
C ALA A 32 -21.31 -2.96 -5.43
N ASP A 33 -22.04 -4.01 -5.05
CA ASP A 33 -23.28 -3.96 -4.29
C ASP A 33 -22.95 -3.94 -2.78
N PRO A 34 -23.20 -2.83 -2.06
CA PRO A 34 -22.85 -2.73 -0.64
C PRO A 34 -23.80 -3.55 0.27
N PRO A 35 -23.33 -4.02 1.44
CA PRO A 35 -21.98 -3.85 1.98
C PRO A 35 -20.94 -4.69 1.24
N PHE A 36 -19.80 -4.07 0.92
CA PHE A 36 -18.73 -4.74 0.19
C PHE A 36 -17.37 -4.46 0.80
N ILE A 37 -16.54 -5.49 0.97
CA ILE A 37 -15.22 -5.43 1.58
C ILE A 37 -14.24 -6.09 0.61
N THR A 38 -13.28 -5.30 0.12
CA THR A 38 -12.19 -5.77 -0.73
C THR A 38 -10.84 -5.59 -0.06
N GLY A 39 -9.97 -6.58 -0.22
CA GLY A 39 -8.56 -6.49 0.19
C GLY A 39 -7.65 -6.15 -1.00
N ILE A 40 -6.65 -5.31 -0.76
CA ILE A 40 -5.53 -5.04 -1.66
C ILE A 40 -4.31 -5.74 -1.06
N THR A 41 -3.86 -6.83 -1.69
CA THR A 41 -2.83 -7.71 -1.14
C THR A 41 -1.50 -7.55 -1.85
N GLY A 42 -0.41 -7.85 -1.14
CA GLY A 42 0.93 -7.84 -1.69
C GLY A 42 2.00 -7.65 -0.61
N LYS A 43 3.19 -8.18 -0.87
CA LYS A 43 4.33 -8.10 0.05
C LYS A 43 4.63 -6.67 0.49
N TRP A 44 5.23 -6.52 1.67
CA TRP A 44 5.76 -5.24 2.14
C TRP A 44 6.58 -4.50 1.05
N GLY A 45 6.19 -3.25 0.76
CA GLY A 45 6.85 -2.42 -0.27
C GLY A 45 6.41 -2.67 -1.72
N ALA A 46 5.44 -3.56 -1.98
CA ALA A 46 4.92 -3.84 -3.33
C ALA A 46 4.14 -2.67 -3.96
N GLY A 47 3.64 -1.73 -3.14
CA GLY A 47 2.92 -0.55 -3.62
C GLY A 47 1.42 -0.52 -3.31
N LYS A 48 0.93 -1.30 -2.33
CA LYS A 48 -0.47 -1.31 -1.86
C LYS A 48 -1.03 0.10 -1.62
N THR A 49 -0.33 0.91 -0.83
CA THR A 49 -0.70 2.31 -0.57
C THR A 49 -0.81 3.13 -1.85
N ASN A 50 0.08 2.95 -2.83
CA ASN A 50 0.00 3.69 -4.11
C ASN A 50 -1.27 3.32 -4.88
N VAL A 51 -1.58 2.01 -4.95
CA VAL A 51 -2.80 1.49 -5.58
C VAL A 51 -4.04 2.06 -4.90
N MET A 52 -4.09 2.02 -3.56
CA MET A 52 -5.20 2.56 -2.79
C MET A 52 -5.34 4.07 -2.93
N ARG A 53 -4.22 4.82 -2.90
CA ARG A 53 -4.22 6.27 -3.12
C ARG A 53 -4.70 6.64 -4.50
N ARG A 54 -4.28 5.87 -5.51
CA ARG A 54 -4.75 6.04 -6.89
C ARG A 54 -6.26 5.83 -6.98
N ALA A 55 -6.79 4.78 -6.35
CA ALA A 55 -8.23 4.54 -6.29
C ALA A 55 -8.98 5.67 -5.57
N PHE A 56 -8.49 6.06 -4.38
CA PHE A 56 -9.05 7.12 -3.55
C PHE A 56 -9.15 8.45 -4.30
N VAL A 57 -8.10 8.86 -5.01
CA VAL A 57 -8.11 10.10 -5.80
C VAL A 57 -9.03 9.99 -7.02
N THR A 58 -9.02 8.84 -7.71
CA THR A 58 -9.90 8.61 -8.87
C THR A 58 -11.37 8.74 -8.49
N LEU A 59 -11.74 8.29 -7.28
CA LEU A 59 -13.09 8.41 -6.71
C LEU A 59 -13.42 9.82 -6.16
N GLY A 60 -12.52 10.79 -6.29
CA GLY A 60 -12.72 12.15 -5.79
C GLY A 60 -12.50 12.33 -4.29
N GLY A 61 -11.82 11.39 -3.64
CA GLY A 61 -11.33 11.56 -2.26
C GLY A 61 -10.50 12.84 -2.12
N ARG A 62 -10.32 13.34 -0.88
CA ARG A 62 -9.64 14.61 -0.54
C ARG A 62 -8.24 14.45 0.05
N PRO A 63 -7.26 15.37 -0.17
CA PRO A 63 -5.93 15.17 0.40
C PRO A 63 -6.11 15.28 1.90
N ILE A 64 -5.55 14.34 2.64
CA ILE A 64 -5.90 14.19 4.04
C ILE A 64 -5.24 15.34 4.78
N ARG A 65 -6.06 16.22 5.36
CA ARG A 65 -5.62 17.27 6.28
C ARG A 65 -5.51 16.70 7.68
N GLN A 66 -4.61 15.74 7.86
CA GLN A 66 -4.35 15.19 9.18
C GLN A 66 -3.52 16.18 10.00
N VAL A 67 -4.06 16.60 11.16
CA VAL A 67 -3.29 17.33 12.15
C VAL A 67 -2.27 16.36 12.75
N ARG A 68 -1.02 16.43 12.30
CA ARG A 68 0.07 15.68 12.93
C ARG A 68 0.39 16.36 14.25
N VAL A 69 0.16 15.69 15.38
CA VAL A 69 0.37 16.26 16.74
C VAL A 69 1.81 16.75 16.98
N LEU A 70 2.79 16.27 16.21
CA LEU A 70 4.22 16.59 16.36
C LEU A 70 4.89 17.14 15.08
N ALA A 71 4.12 17.48 14.04
CA ALA A 71 4.64 18.10 12.83
C ALA A 71 3.65 19.16 12.34
N GLU A 72 4.13 20.24 11.72
CA GLU A 72 3.25 21.15 10.99
C GLU A 72 2.31 20.33 10.09
N ALA A 73 1.05 20.75 9.96
CA ALA A 73 0.06 20.10 9.11
C ALA A 73 0.59 20.08 7.67
N GLY A 74 1.35 19.04 7.33
CA GLY A 74 1.76 18.79 5.96
C GLY A 74 0.51 18.35 5.23
N GLU A 75 -0.09 19.25 4.44
CA GLU A 75 -1.08 18.84 3.47
C GLU A 75 -0.46 17.72 2.64
N GLU A 76 -1.12 16.56 2.60
CA GLU A 76 -0.71 15.47 1.74
C GLU A 76 -0.84 15.88 0.27
N GLY A 77 0.25 16.38 -0.30
CA GLY A 77 0.45 16.47 -1.74
C GLY A 77 0.41 17.88 -2.32
N ASN A 78 1.23 18.05 -3.36
CA ASN A 78 1.19 19.18 -4.28
C ASN A 78 -0.16 19.15 -5.03
N SER A 79 -0.99 20.19 -4.88
CA SER A 79 -2.39 20.23 -5.34
C SER A 79 -2.59 19.92 -6.83
N GLU A 80 -1.59 20.20 -7.66
CA GLU A 80 -1.64 20.01 -9.12
C GLU A 80 -1.74 18.54 -9.56
N GLN A 81 -0.94 17.64 -8.97
CA GLN A 81 -0.99 16.20 -9.31
C GLN A 81 -2.36 15.60 -8.99
N TRP A 82 -2.94 16.13 -7.94
CA TRP A 82 -4.12 15.61 -7.32
C TRP A 82 -5.37 15.99 -8.11
N GLN A 83 -5.41 17.22 -8.65
CA GLN A 83 -6.39 17.65 -9.63
C GLN A 83 -6.34 16.85 -10.94
N HIS A 84 -5.15 16.45 -11.38
CA HIS A 84 -5.00 15.68 -12.62
C HIS A 84 -5.66 14.30 -12.56
N TRP A 85 -5.56 13.62 -11.41
CA TRP A 85 -6.05 12.25 -11.26
C TRP A 85 -7.50 12.15 -10.79
N ALA A 86 -8.03 13.21 -10.17
CA ALA A 86 -9.40 13.26 -9.69
C ALA A 86 -10.40 13.29 -10.85
N TRP A 87 -11.45 12.46 -10.78
CA TRP A 87 -12.50 12.46 -11.79
C TRP A 87 -13.26 13.81 -11.87
N SER A 88 -13.33 14.57 -10.77
CA SER A 88 -14.05 15.84 -10.67
C SER A 88 -13.21 17.07 -11.03
N ALA A 89 -12.20 16.96 -11.89
CA ALA A 89 -11.35 18.10 -12.27
C ALA A 89 -12.21 19.26 -12.84
N GLU A 90 -11.99 20.48 -12.35
CA GLU A 90 -12.71 21.68 -12.81
C GLU A 90 -12.39 22.03 -14.28
N ASP A 91 -11.29 21.49 -14.80
CA ASP A 91 -10.83 21.69 -16.17
C ASP A 91 -11.37 20.62 -17.15
N GLU A 92 -12.04 21.09 -18.20
CA GLU A 92 -12.64 20.24 -19.25
C GLU A 92 -11.58 19.42 -20.02
N LYS A 93 -10.38 19.97 -20.20
CA LYS A 93 -9.30 19.27 -20.92
C LYS A 93 -8.83 18.06 -20.12
N THR A 94 -8.51 18.25 -18.84
CA THR A 94 -8.09 17.20 -17.91
C THR A 94 -9.16 16.08 -17.82
N ARG A 95 -10.44 16.44 -17.77
CA ARG A 95 -11.54 15.47 -17.74
C ARG A 95 -11.60 14.61 -19.01
N LYS A 96 -11.40 15.21 -20.20
CA LYS A 96 -11.36 14.46 -21.48
C LYS A 96 -10.17 13.50 -21.54
N GLU A 97 -9.00 13.92 -21.07
CA GLU A 97 -7.81 13.07 -21.00
C GLU A 97 -8.01 11.88 -20.07
N ARG A 98 -8.48 12.12 -18.83
CA ARG A 98 -8.76 11.05 -17.87
C ARG A 98 -9.84 10.09 -18.34
N ARG A 99 -10.89 10.58 -19.00
CA ARG A 99 -11.92 9.71 -19.59
C ARG A 99 -11.33 8.75 -20.63
N ARG A 100 -10.41 9.23 -21.46
CA ARG A 100 -9.72 8.41 -22.47
C ARG A 100 -8.77 7.40 -21.84
N GLU A 101 -8.10 7.77 -20.75
CA GLU A 101 -7.20 6.86 -20.01
C GLU A 101 -7.93 5.75 -19.27
N LEU A 102 -9.06 6.08 -18.64
CA LEU A 102 -9.86 5.12 -17.87
C LEU A 102 -10.64 4.18 -18.78
N ASP A 103 -11.14 4.67 -19.93
CA ASP A 103 -11.93 3.90 -20.89
C ASP A 103 -13.12 3.17 -20.23
N TRP A 104 -13.76 3.83 -19.26
CA TRP A 104 -14.96 3.31 -18.59
C TRP A 104 -16.22 3.64 -19.39
N PRO A 105 -17.29 2.82 -19.27
CA PRO A 105 -18.62 3.18 -19.74
C PRO A 105 -19.12 4.53 -19.16
N GLU A 106 -19.91 5.27 -19.95
CA GLU A 106 -20.26 6.67 -19.65
C GLU A 106 -21.06 6.86 -18.35
N GLU A 107 -21.80 5.83 -17.96
CA GLU A 107 -22.56 5.80 -16.71
C GLU A 107 -21.68 5.94 -15.47
N TYR A 108 -20.48 5.35 -15.47
CA TYR A 108 -19.55 5.41 -14.33
C TYR A 108 -18.90 6.77 -14.13
N PHE A 109 -19.01 7.64 -15.12
CA PHE A 109 -18.55 9.02 -15.05
C PHE A 109 -19.58 9.96 -14.39
N GLN A 110 -20.78 9.45 -14.10
CA GLN A 110 -21.82 10.14 -13.33
C GLN A 110 -21.87 9.67 -11.86
N CYS A 111 -21.38 8.47 -11.57
CA CYS A 111 -21.39 7.84 -10.24
C CYS A 111 -20.51 8.52 -9.16
N PRO A 112 -19.29 9.02 -9.46
CA PRO A 112 -18.41 9.58 -8.42
C PRO A 112 -18.93 10.87 -7.79
N GLU A 113 -19.91 11.54 -8.42
CA GLU A 113 -20.59 12.70 -7.82
C GLU A 113 -21.43 12.34 -6.59
N GLY A 114 -21.68 11.05 -6.34
CA GLY A 114 -22.35 10.51 -5.15
C GLY A 114 -21.42 9.77 -4.18
N VAL A 115 -20.10 9.85 -4.35
CA VAL A 115 -19.15 9.09 -3.52
C VAL A 115 -18.52 9.98 -2.45
N PHE A 116 -18.59 9.53 -1.20
CA PHE A 116 -17.81 10.11 -0.11
C PHE A 116 -16.69 9.13 0.26
N CYS A 117 -15.43 9.50 0.00
CA CYS A 117 -14.28 8.68 0.37
C CYS A 117 -13.72 9.11 1.73
N VAL A 118 -13.44 8.14 2.59
CA VAL A 118 -12.73 8.32 3.86
C VAL A 118 -11.46 7.50 3.85
N TRP A 119 -10.34 8.11 4.22
CA TRP A 119 -9.08 7.38 4.44
C TRP A 119 -8.77 7.23 5.92
N PHE A 120 -8.48 6.01 6.38
CA PHE A 120 -8.18 5.69 7.76
C PHE A 120 -6.89 4.87 7.87
N SER A 121 -6.04 5.26 8.82
CA SER A 121 -4.74 4.62 9.07
C SER A 121 -4.71 4.06 10.51
N PRO A 122 -5.18 2.81 10.75
CA PRO A 122 -5.35 2.26 12.09
C PRO A 122 -4.09 2.23 12.95
N TRP A 123 -2.90 2.13 12.35
CA TRP A 123 -1.62 2.13 13.09
C TRP A 123 -1.40 3.41 13.92
N GLN A 124 -1.97 4.54 13.48
CA GLN A 124 -1.90 5.82 14.21
C GLN A 124 -2.69 5.76 15.53
N HIS A 125 -3.64 4.83 15.63
CA HIS A 125 -4.56 4.67 16.76
C HIS A 125 -4.42 3.31 17.43
N GLN A 126 -3.30 2.60 17.24
CA GLN A 126 -3.11 1.24 17.79
C GLN A 126 -3.25 1.15 19.32
N LYS A 127 -3.06 2.28 20.03
CA LYS A 127 -3.22 2.35 21.49
C LYS A 127 -4.68 2.45 21.95
N GLU A 128 -5.61 2.68 21.03
CA GLU A 128 -7.03 2.73 21.34
C GLU A 128 -7.57 1.32 21.60
N GLU A 129 -8.31 1.16 22.68
CA GLU A 129 -8.91 -0.13 23.03
C GLU A 129 -10.02 -0.53 22.05
N ASN A 130 -10.72 0.44 21.44
CA ASN A 130 -11.69 0.17 20.40
C ASN A 130 -11.31 0.90 19.09
N PRO A 131 -10.87 0.19 18.04
CA PRO A 131 -10.50 0.82 16.77
C PRO A 131 -11.69 1.46 16.02
N LEU A 132 -12.94 1.17 16.42
CA LEU A 132 -14.11 1.86 15.89
C LEU A 132 -14.15 3.34 16.27
N ILE A 133 -13.74 3.69 17.50
CA ILE A 133 -13.78 5.09 17.96
C ILE A 133 -12.97 6.01 17.04
N PRO A 134 -11.66 5.76 16.79
CA PRO A 134 -10.88 6.59 15.90
C PRO A 134 -11.36 6.53 14.45
N LEU A 135 -11.90 5.39 13.98
CA LEU A 135 -12.48 5.30 12.64
C LEU A 135 -13.71 6.22 12.48
N ILE A 136 -14.64 6.20 13.44
CA ILE A 136 -15.83 7.07 13.41
C ILE A 136 -15.44 8.55 13.50
N TRP A 137 -14.44 8.88 14.32
CA TRP A 137 -13.91 10.24 14.38
C TRP A 137 -13.22 10.68 13.10
N GLU A 138 -12.53 9.77 12.40
CA GLU A 138 -11.94 10.06 11.09
C GLU A 138 -13.02 10.32 10.02
N ILE A 139 -14.10 9.52 10.01
CA ILE A 139 -15.27 9.76 9.16
C ILE A 139 -15.84 11.16 9.42
N ARG A 140 -15.99 11.53 10.69
CA ARG A 140 -16.46 12.86 11.09
C ARG A 140 -15.53 13.96 10.61
N ALA A 141 -14.23 13.84 10.86
CA ALA A 141 -13.25 14.87 10.51
C ALA A 141 -13.24 15.14 9.00
N GLN A 142 -13.24 14.07 8.18
CA GLN A 142 -13.25 14.22 6.72
C GLN A 142 -14.61 14.71 6.20
N PHE A 143 -15.71 14.35 6.86
CA PHE A 143 -17.04 14.89 6.54
C PHE A 143 -17.12 16.39 6.81
N GLU A 144 -16.65 16.86 7.98
CA GLU A 144 -16.63 18.28 8.34
C GLU A 144 -15.79 19.10 7.35
N ALA A 145 -14.60 18.60 6.97
CA ALA A 145 -13.74 19.22 5.97
C ALA A 145 -14.42 19.28 4.59
N GLN A 146 -15.14 18.24 4.18
CA GLN A 146 -15.87 18.21 2.91
C GLN A 146 -17.08 19.16 2.94
N LEU A 147 -17.79 19.23 4.07
CA LEU A 147 -18.91 20.14 4.27
C LEU A 147 -18.48 21.61 4.18
N GLU A 148 -17.37 21.98 4.82
CA GLU A 148 -16.82 23.35 4.76
C GLU A 148 -16.48 23.75 3.32
N ASN A 149 -15.77 22.88 2.60
CA ASN A 149 -15.44 23.10 1.19
C ASN A 149 -16.69 23.27 0.31
N ARG A 150 -17.73 22.46 0.54
CA ARG A 150 -19.01 22.59 -0.18
C ARG A 150 -19.67 23.92 0.14
N LEU A 151 -19.75 24.31 1.41
CA LEU A 151 -20.34 25.59 1.83
C LEU A 151 -19.60 26.79 1.21
N ASP A 152 -18.28 26.71 1.05
CA ASP A 152 -17.49 27.74 0.35
C ASP A 152 -17.75 27.78 -1.15
N TRP A 153 -17.88 26.64 -1.82
CA TRP A 153 -18.32 26.60 -3.22
C TRP A 153 -19.69 27.28 -3.41
N TRP A 154 -20.63 27.07 -2.48
CA TRP A 154 -21.94 27.75 -2.49
C TRP A 154 -21.86 29.28 -2.42
N ARG A 155 -20.80 29.83 -1.80
CA ARG A 155 -20.56 31.29 -1.81
C ARG A 155 -20.21 31.80 -3.21
N ARG A 156 -19.60 30.97 -4.04
CA ARG A 156 -19.02 31.32 -5.35
C ARG A 156 -19.93 30.96 -6.53
N LEU A 157 -20.98 30.16 -6.31
CA LEU A 157 -21.90 29.63 -7.32
C LEU A 157 -22.54 30.72 -8.22
N PRO A 158 -22.25 30.82 -9.53
CA PRO A 158 -22.88 31.80 -10.42
C PRO A 158 -24.35 31.44 -10.77
N GLY A 159 -25.18 32.44 -11.09
CA GLY A 159 -26.51 32.23 -11.69
C GLY A 159 -27.74 31.97 -10.78
N LYS A 160 -27.61 31.88 -9.44
CA LYS A 160 -28.77 31.79 -8.51
C LYS A 160 -29.00 33.08 -7.72
N THR A 161 -30.24 33.39 -7.37
CA THR A 161 -30.57 34.57 -6.55
C THR A 161 -29.99 34.45 -5.14
N LYS A 162 -29.63 35.59 -4.52
CA LYS A 162 -29.04 35.66 -3.17
C LYS A 162 -29.86 34.89 -2.13
N LYS A 163 -31.19 35.03 -2.17
CA LYS A 163 -32.14 34.37 -1.26
C LYS A 163 -32.11 32.84 -1.38
N THR A 164 -32.02 32.31 -2.61
CA THR A 164 -31.96 30.85 -2.84
C THR A 164 -30.62 30.28 -2.39
N ARG A 165 -29.50 31.02 -2.57
CA ARG A 165 -28.19 30.61 -2.06
C ARG A 165 -28.16 30.54 -0.53
N GLU A 166 -28.72 31.55 0.14
CA GLU A 166 -28.79 31.60 1.62
C GLU A 166 -29.64 30.45 2.19
N LYS A 167 -30.82 30.18 1.62
CA LYS A 167 -31.69 29.07 2.06
C LYS A 167 -31.01 27.70 1.92
N LEU A 168 -30.38 27.43 0.77
CA LEU A 168 -29.67 26.17 0.53
C LEU A 168 -28.47 26.00 1.48
N ARG A 169 -27.76 27.09 1.77
CA ARG A 169 -26.67 27.10 2.74
C ARG A 169 -27.14 26.78 4.15
N GLU A 170 -28.22 27.40 4.60
CA GLU A 170 -28.78 27.19 5.93
C GLU A 170 -29.26 25.76 6.12
N GLN A 171 -29.93 25.20 5.10
CA GLN A 171 -30.35 23.81 5.10
C GLN A 171 -29.18 22.83 5.09
N CYS A 172 -28.17 23.06 4.26
CA CYS A 172 -26.94 22.26 4.24
C CYS A 172 -26.23 22.28 5.60
N ARG A 173 -26.13 23.46 6.22
CA ARG A 173 -25.54 23.63 7.56
C ARG A 173 -26.34 22.88 8.64
N SER A 174 -27.67 22.99 8.62
CA SER A 174 -28.54 22.28 9.58
C SER A 174 -28.43 20.76 9.42
N ASN A 175 -28.48 20.25 8.20
CA ASN A 175 -28.32 18.82 7.93
C ASN A 175 -26.92 18.32 8.32
N GLY A 176 -25.88 19.10 8.03
CA GLY A 176 -24.50 18.78 8.43
C GLY A 176 -24.32 18.74 9.94
N LEU A 177 -24.88 19.68 10.70
CA LEU A 177 -24.86 19.65 12.17
C LEU A 177 -25.58 18.41 12.73
N ALA A 178 -26.69 18.00 12.12
CA ALA A 178 -27.38 16.78 12.51
C ALA A 178 -26.52 15.52 12.27
N ALA A 179 -25.85 15.43 11.11
CA ALA A 179 -24.92 14.34 10.81
C ALA A 179 -23.74 14.29 11.80
N ILE A 180 -23.15 15.44 12.14
CA ILE A 180 -22.07 15.53 13.13
C ILE A 180 -22.52 15.01 14.50
N LYS A 181 -23.71 15.42 14.95
CA LYS A 181 -24.28 14.97 16.22
C LYS A 181 -24.54 13.45 16.22
N LEU A 182 -25.02 12.89 15.11
CA LEU A 182 -25.18 11.43 14.97
C LEU A 182 -23.84 10.72 15.06
N LEU A 183 -22.79 11.21 14.38
CA LEU A 183 -21.44 10.64 14.48
C LEU A 183 -20.86 10.71 15.91
N GLU A 184 -21.14 11.77 16.67
CA GLU A 184 -20.79 11.85 18.10
C GLU A 184 -21.49 10.75 18.92
N GLN A 185 -22.77 10.51 18.64
CA GLN A 185 -23.51 9.42 19.27
C GLN A 185 -22.94 8.05 18.87
N VAL A 186 -22.64 7.82 17.59
CA VAL A 186 -22.01 6.58 17.12
C VAL A 186 -20.67 6.37 17.83
N GLY A 187 -19.82 7.39 17.94
CA GLY A 187 -18.53 7.29 18.64
C GLY A 187 -18.70 6.96 20.13
N GLY A 188 -19.68 7.55 20.80
CA GLY A 188 -20.03 7.19 22.17
C GLY A 188 -20.56 5.76 22.30
N ALA A 189 -21.35 5.30 21.34
CA ALA A 189 -21.88 3.93 21.31
C ALA A 189 -20.75 2.91 21.09
N ALA A 190 -19.77 3.23 20.23
CA ALA A 190 -18.59 2.39 20.02
C ALA A 190 -17.81 2.18 21.32
N SER A 191 -17.59 3.22 22.12
CA SER A 191 -16.92 3.11 23.43
C SER A 191 -17.66 2.14 24.38
N SER A 192 -18.98 2.12 24.30
CA SER A 192 -19.85 1.28 25.14
C SER A 192 -19.90 -0.19 24.69
N LEU A 193 -19.75 -0.46 23.39
CA LEU A 193 -19.73 -1.83 22.84
C LEU A 193 -18.60 -2.69 23.41
N LEU A 194 -17.43 -2.08 23.66
CA LEU A 194 -16.27 -2.80 24.19
C LEU A 194 -16.46 -3.22 25.66
N HIS A 195 -17.29 -2.49 26.41
CA HIS A 195 -17.48 -2.65 27.85
C HIS A 195 -18.76 -3.42 28.24
N GLY A 196 -19.56 -3.86 27.25
CA GLY A 196 -20.81 -4.61 27.49
C GLY A 196 -21.87 -3.85 28.31
N ARG A 197 -21.84 -2.50 28.28
CA ARG A 197 -22.81 -1.64 28.97
C ARG A 197 -23.12 -0.41 28.13
N LEU A 198 -24.30 -0.34 27.50
CA LEU A 198 -24.79 0.92 26.92
C LEU A 198 -25.45 1.81 27.99
N HIS A 199 -25.15 3.11 27.94
CA HIS A 199 -25.76 4.16 28.75
C HIS A 199 -27.23 4.38 28.35
N ALA A 200 -28.12 4.70 29.30
CA ALA A 200 -29.57 4.88 29.08
C ALA A 200 -29.95 5.83 27.91
N ALA A 201 -29.12 6.83 27.62
CA ALA A 201 -29.31 7.78 26.52
C ALA A 201 -29.22 7.16 25.11
N PHE A 202 -28.57 5.99 24.97
CA PHE A 202 -28.51 5.26 23.70
C PHE A 202 -29.80 4.52 23.36
N HIS A 203 -30.59 4.15 24.38
CA HIS A 203 -31.86 3.47 24.19
C HIS A 203 -32.85 4.39 23.45
N GLU A 204 -32.89 5.68 23.81
CA GLU A 204 -33.80 6.64 23.19
C GLU A 204 -33.44 6.97 21.73
N ALA A 205 -32.14 7.06 21.39
CA ALA A 205 -31.70 7.41 20.03
C ALA A 205 -31.91 6.25 19.02
N GLY A 206 -31.63 5.01 19.42
CA GLY A 206 -31.87 3.83 18.58
C GLY A 206 -33.35 3.49 18.41
N ASP A 207 -34.18 3.75 19.43
CA ASP A 207 -35.63 3.54 19.34
C ASP A 207 -36.33 4.66 18.54
N ALA A 208 -35.77 5.87 18.47
CA ALA A 208 -36.27 6.97 17.64
C ALA A 208 -36.07 6.74 16.13
N ALA A 209 -35.00 6.07 15.71
CA ALA A 209 -34.79 5.70 14.30
C ALA A 209 -35.92 4.82 13.72
N ARG A 210 -36.69 4.14 14.59
CA ARG A 210 -37.86 3.32 14.22
C ARG A 210 -39.18 4.09 14.07
N GLN A 211 -39.27 5.37 14.44
CA GLN A 211 -40.55 6.11 14.35
C GLN A 211 -40.98 6.36 12.89
N ASP A 212 -40.05 6.46 11.95
CA ASP A 212 -40.35 6.67 10.52
C ASP A 212 -40.67 5.36 9.77
N GLU A 213 -40.30 4.18 10.28
CA GLU A 213 -40.53 2.88 9.61
C GLU A 213 -41.82 2.15 10.07
N ARG A 214 -42.48 2.62 11.13
CA ARG A 214 -43.61 1.91 11.77
C ARG A 214 -45.01 2.25 11.23
N GLU A 215 -45.14 3.10 10.23
CA GLU A 215 -46.48 3.42 9.71
C GLU A 215 -47.09 2.35 8.79
N GLU A 216 -46.35 1.31 8.35
CA GLU A 216 -46.93 0.32 7.42
C GLU A 216 -46.91 -1.17 7.79
N GLU A 217 -46.11 -1.70 8.74
CA GLU A 217 -46.11 -3.17 8.95
C GLU A 217 -46.29 -3.70 10.39
N HIS A 218 -47.32 -4.55 10.50
CA HIS A 218 -47.60 -5.55 11.52
C HIS A 218 -48.06 -5.12 12.93
N LYS A 219 -49.39 -4.94 13.04
CA LYS A 219 -50.15 -5.25 14.27
C LYS A 219 -50.05 -6.77 14.55
N GLY A 220 -49.20 -7.19 15.50
CA GLY A 220 -49.32 -8.54 16.06
C GLY A 220 -48.09 -9.20 16.70
N ALA A 221 -46.89 -8.63 16.65
CA ALA A 221 -45.70 -9.25 17.25
C ALA A 221 -45.20 -8.47 18.47
N ASN A 222 -44.83 -9.17 19.55
CA ASN A 222 -44.09 -8.58 20.66
C ASN A 222 -42.82 -7.90 20.11
N PRO A 223 -42.54 -6.63 20.45
CA PRO A 223 -41.36 -5.95 19.92
C PRO A 223 -40.09 -6.65 20.44
N ILE A 224 -39.35 -7.28 19.52
CA ILE A 224 -38.02 -7.82 19.83
C ILE A 224 -37.11 -6.61 20.11
N THR A 225 -36.61 -6.53 21.35
CA THR A 225 -35.63 -5.51 21.76
C THR A 225 -34.31 -5.79 21.04
N PRO A 226 -33.80 -4.86 20.23
CA PRO A 226 -32.55 -5.07 19.50
C PRO A 226 -31.36 -5.20 20.47
N SER A 227 -30.39 -6.04 20.11
CA SER A 227 -29.12 -6.14 20.84
C SER A 227 -28.31 -4.85 20.74
N ASP A 228 -27.34 -4.65 21.62
CA ASP A 228 -26.47 -3.47 21.63
C ASP A 228 -25.72 -3.30 20.29
N GLY A 229 -25.29 -4.42 19.69
CA GLY A 229 -24.69 -4.44 18.35
C GLY A 229 -25.66 -4.01 17.25
N GLN A 230 -26.92 -4.47 17.30
CA GLN A 230 -27.95 -4.06 16.34
C GLN A 230 -28.28 -2.58 16.47
N ARG A 231 -28.37 -2.05 17.70
CA ARG A 231 -28.58 -0.63 17.94
C ARG A 231 -27.44 0.22 17.40
N PHE A 232 -26.20 -0.21 17.62
CA PHE A 232 -25.04 0.47 17.05
C PHE A 232 -25.10 0.48 15.52
N TYR A 233 -25.39 -0.68 14.91
CA TYR A 233 -25.50 -0.80 13.45
C TYR A 233 -26.54 0.18 12.89
N LEU A 234 -27.75 0.22 13.45
CA LEU A 234 -28.81 1.14 13.01
C LEU A 234 -28.41 2.61 13.16
N LEU A 235 -27.75 2.96 14.27
CA LEU A 235 -27.28 4.32 14.50
C LEU A 235 -26.17 4.71 13.50
N PHE A 236 -25.27 3.78 13.19
CA PHE A 236 -24.24 3.99 12.18
C PHE A 236 -24.85 4.14 10.78
N GLU A 237 -25.84 3.32 10.45
CA GLU A 237 -26.57 3.36 9.18
C GLU A 237 -27.31 4.70 8.99
N ASP A 238 -28.00 5.20 10.01
CA ASP A 238 -28.64 6.53 9.98
C ASP A 238 -27.61 7.65 9.83
N ALA A 239 -26.49 7.57 10.55
CA ALA A 239 -25.39 8.53 10.42
C ALA A 239 -24.84 8.57 8.97
N VAL A 240 -24.60 7.39 8.36
CA VAL A 240 -24.13 7.28 6.96
C VAL A 240 -25.18 7.83 6.00
N GLY A 241 -26.45 7.47 6.17
CA GLY A 241 -27.56 8.01 5.39
C GLY A 241 -27.58 9.54 5.43
N ARG A 242 -27.50 10.12 6.63
CA ARG A 242 -27.52 11.58 6.83
C ARG A 242 -26.32 12.28 6.21
N ILE A 243 -25.12 11.70 6.30
CA ILE A 243 -23.92 12.21 5.64
C ILE A 243 -24.14 12.28 4.13
N LEU A 244 -24.54 11.16 3.52
CA LEU A 244 -24.70 11.04 2.08
C LEU A 244 -25.81 11.94 1.55
N THR A 245 -26.95 12.00 2.23
CA THR A 245 -28.02 12.94 1.88
C THR A 245 -27.54 14.39 1.98
N THR A 246 -26.78 14.75 3.02
CA THR A 246 -26.22 16.12 3.17
C THR A 246 -25.26 16.47 2.04
N LEU A 247 -24.42 15.52 1.62
CA LEU A 247 -23.42 15.74 0.59
C LEU A 247 -24.00 15.69 -0.83
N PHE A 248 -25.03 14.88 -1.10
CA PHE A 248 -25.40 14.51 -2.46
C PHE A 248 -26.89 14.68 -2.80
N GLU A 249 -27.81 14.54 -1.84
CA GLU A 249 -29.26 14.58 -2.11
C GLU A 249 -29.88 15.92 -1.66
N PHE A 250 -30.29 16.74 -2.62
CA PHE A 250 -30.96 18.01 -2.33
C PHE A 250 -32.48 17.92 -2.48
N PRO A 251 -33.27 18.54 -1.57
CA PRO A 251 -34.69 18.76 -1.81
C PRO A 251 -34.85 19.76 -2.95
N GLY A 252 -35.33 19.26 -4.10
CA GLY A 252 -35.51 20.00 -5.34
C GLY A 252 -35.17 19.21 -6.62
N GLN A 253 -34.46 18.08 -6.52
CA GLN A 253 -34.31 17.14 -7.65
C GLN A 253 -35.45 16.11 -7.72
N SER A 254 -36.24 15.92 -6.64
CA SER A 254 -37.42 15.05 -6.65
C SER A 254 -38.61 15.62 -7.43
N GLU A 255 -38.68 16.93 -7.69
CA GLU A 255 -39.81 17.54 -8.42
C GLU A 255 -39.85 17.19 -9.92
N LYS A 256 -38.82 16.50 -10.46
CA LYS A 256 -38.83 15.97 -11.83
C LYS A 256 -38.81 14.44 -11.94
N ARG A 257 -38.77 13.71 -10.82
CA ARG A 257 -39.08 12.26 -10.82
C ARG A 257 -40.56 12.12 -10.47
N ASN A 258 -41.37 11.83 -11.49
CA ASN A 258 -42.82 11.72 -11.42
C ASN A 258 -43.32 11.06 -10.11
N GLY A 259 -44.04 11.82 -9.29
CA GLY A 259 -45.29 11.41 -8.66
C GLY A 259 -45.29 10.35 -7.55
N SER A 260 -44.16 9.82 -7.10
CA SER A 260 -44.14 8.87 -5.97
C SER A 260 -43.58 9.53 -4.71
N LYS A 261 -44.44 9.75 -3.71
CA LYS A 261 -44.08 10.24 -2.36
C LYS A 261 -43.74 9.11 -1.38
N THR A 262 -43.55 7.89 -1.86
CA THR A 262 -43.06 6.77 -1.06
C THR A 262 -41.57 6.57 -1.28
N PRO A 263 -40.79 6.30 -0.21
CA PRO A 263 -39.45 5.72 -0.38
C PRO A 263 -39.57 4.47 -1.26
N PRO A 264 -38.63 4.21 -2.18
CA PRO A 264 -38.66 2.96 -2.93
C PRO A 264 -38.59 1.79 -1.94
N PRO A 265 -39.35 0.71 -2.16
CA PRO A 265 -39.30 -0.46 -1.29
C PRO A 265 -37.88 -1.04 -1.26
N PRO A 266 -37.46 -1.70 -0.16
CA PRO A 266 -36.13 -2.30 0.01
C PRO A 266 -35.77 -3.41 -1.01
N SER A 267 -36.63 -3.66 -2.00
CA SER A 267 -36.46 -4.67 -3.05
C SER A 267 -35.93 -4.14 -4.39
N GLU A 268 -35.76 -2.82 -4.57
CA GLU A 268 -35.00 -2.28 -5.70
C GLU A 268 -33.53 -2.14 -5.29
N GLY A 269 -32.71 -3.13 -5.65
CA GLY A 269 -31.27 -3.16 -5.36
C GLY A 269 -30.56 -1.87 -5.82
N PRO A 270 -29.43 -1.51 -5.20
CA PRO A 270 -28.81 -0.21 -5.42
C PRO A 270 -28.38 -0.05 -6.89
N SER A 271 -28.92 0.99 -7.53
CA SER A 271 -28.39 1.49 -8.80
C SER A 271 -26.92 1.90 -8.60
N PRO A 272 -26.02 1.71 -9.58
CA PRO A 272 -24.65 2.24 -9.52
C PRO A 272 -24.58 3.77 -9.27
N ALA A 273 -25.71 4.48 -9.40
CA ALA A 273 -25.86 5.90 -9.08
C ALA A 273 -26.27 6.22 -7.63
N SER A 274 -26.41 5.23 -6.73
CA SER A 274 -26.74 5.49 -5.32
C SER A 274 -25.52 6.03 -4.56
N ALA A 275 -25.72 7.12 -3.81
CA ALA A 275 -24.66 7.70 -3.01
C ALA A 275 -24.12 6.69 -1.99
N ARG A 276 -22.79 6.64 -1.84
CA ARG A 276 -22.10 5.64 -1.01
C ARG A 276 -20.89 6.22 -0.29
N LEU A 277 -20.58 5.63 0.86
CA LEU A 277 -19.38 5.87 1.65
C LEU A 277 -18.34 4.79 1.30
N ILE A 278 -17.15 5.20 0.86
CA ILE A 278 -16.05 4.30 0.56
C ILE A 278 -14.92 4.54 1.56
N LEU A 279 -14.62 3.53 2.39
CA LEU A 279 -13.61 3.60 3.42
C LEU A 279 -12.32 2.89 2.96
N PHE A 280 -11.24 3.64 2.85
CA PHE A 280 -9.90 3.15 2.60
C PHE A 280 -9.18 2.95 3.94
N ILE A 281 -8.80 1.72 4.26
CA ILE A 281 -8.12 1.37 5.51
C ILE A 281 -6.74 0.81 5.15
N ASP A 282 -5.67 1.58 5.38
CA ASP A 282 -4.32 1.24 4.92
C ASP A 282 -3.35 0.99 6.09
N ASP A 283 -2.20 0.35 5.81
CA ASP A 283 -1.17 0.02 6.81
C ASP A 283 -1.73 -0.84 7.98
N LEU A 284 -2.70 -1.72 7.71
CA LEU A 284 -3.25 -2.65 8.72
C LEU A 284 -2.16 -3.61 9.25
N ASP A 285 -1.25 -4.02 8.37
CA ASP A 285 -0.08 -4.85 8.66
C ASP A 285 0.94 -4.20 9.61
N ARG A 286 0.78 -2.91 9.95
CA ARG A 286 1.60 -2.20 10.95
C ARG A 286 0.99 -2.16 12.34
N CYS A 287 -0.25 -2.61 12.51
CA CYS A 287 -0.93 -2.63 13.80
C CYS A 287 -0.49 -3.83 14.66
N GLU A 288 -0.65 -3.69 15.97
CA GLU A 288 -0.59 -4.84 16.89
C GLU A 288 -1.69 -5.86 16.56
N GLU A 289 -1.44 -7.13 16.89
CA GLU A 289 -2.29 -8.26 16.45
C GLU A 289 -3.73 -8.10 16.95
N ALA A 290 -3.91 -7.68 18.20
CA ALA A 290 -5.22 -7.44 18.78
C ALA A 290 -5.99 -6.30 18.10
N VAL A 291 -5.30 -5.30 17.55
CA VAL A 291 -5.95 -4.19 16.82
C VAL A 291 -6.41 -4.67 15.44
N ILE A 292 -5.58 -5.47 14.74
CA ILE A 292 -5.92 -6.07 13.45
C ILE A 292 -7.22 -6.87 13.58
N VAL A 293 -7.26 -7.84 14.51
CA VAL A 293 -8.42 -8.73 14.67
C VAL A 293 -9.67 -7.93 15.04
N ARG A 294 -9.59 -7.05 16.05
CA ARG A 294 -10.73 -6.24 16.49
C ARG A 294 -11.29 -5.36 15.37
N LEU A 295 -10.44 -4.77 14.53
CA LEU A 295 -10.91 -3.94 13.42
C LEU A 295 -11.63 -4.78 12.36
N LEU A 296 -11.07 -5.92 11.96
CA LEU A 296 -11.69 -6.83 10.97
C LEU A 296 -13.04 -7.36 11.47
N GLU A 297 -13.11 -7.78 12.73
CA GLU A 297 -14.37 -8.19 13.37
C GLU A 297 -15.39 -7.05 13.41
N SER A 298 -14.94 -5.85 13.78
CA SER A 298 -15.83 -4.69 13.90
C SER A 298 -16.41 -4.26 12.56
N ILE A 299 -15.63 -4.28 11.49
CA ILE A 299 -16.11 -4.01 10.13
C ILE A 299 -17.22 -5.00 9.76
N LYS A 300 -16.97 -6.30 9.99
CA LYS A 300 -17.91 -7.37 9.66
C LYS A 300 -19.21 -7.30 10.46
N LEU A 301 -19.11 -7.04 11.76
CA LEU A 301 -20.24 -7.14 12.68
C LEU A 301 -21.08 -5.87 12.75
N TYR A 302 -20.46 -4.70 12.60
CA TYR A 302 -21.08 -3.43 12.99
C TYR A 302 -21.13 -2.39 11.87
N LEU A 303 -20.25 -2.46 10.87
CA LEU A 303 -20.12 -1.40 9.86
C LEU A 303 -20.60 -1.80 8.45
N ALA A 304 -21.14 -3.01 8.29
CA ALA A 304 -21.63 -3.56 7.03
C ALA A 304 -22.96 -2.91 6.57
N SER A 305 -22.99 -1.59 6.46
CA SER A 305 -24.15 -0.81 5.96
C SER A 305 -24.35 -1.00 4.46
N HIS A 306 -25.61 -0.97 4.02
CA HIS A 306 -26.03 -1.01 2.60
C HIS A 306 -25.54 0.18 1.75
N ARG A 307 -24.77 1.12 2.32
CA ARG A 307 -24.13 2.22 1.60
C ARG A 307 -22.61 2.26 1.76
N CYS A 308 -22.00 1.23 2.35
CA CYS A 308 -20.57 1.21 2.66
C CYS A 308 -19.78 0.22 1.81
N VAL A 309 -18.69 0.70 1.20
CA VAL A 309 -17.66 -0.13 0.58
C VAL A 309 -16.34 0.07 1.35
N PHE A 310 -15.65 -1.02 1.66
CA PHE A 310 -14.38 -1.02 2.38
C PHE A 310 -13.26 -1.51 1.46
N VAL A 311 -12.18 -0.76 1.38
CA VAL A 311 -10.96 -1.10 0.65
C VAL A 311 -9.82 -1.17 1.66
N LEU A 312 -9.32 -2.38 1.94
CA LEU A 312 -8.28 -2.60 2.96
C LEU A 312 -6.94 -2.90 2.29
N GLY A 313 -5.88 -2.22 2.69
CA GLY A 313 -4.50 -2.57 2.35
C GLY A 313 -3.94 -3.53 3.38
N LEU A 314 -3.57 -4.74 2.97
CA LEU A 314 -2.98 -5.73 3.88
C LEU A 314 -1.86 -6.53 3.23
N ASP A 315 -0.86 -6.89 4.03
CA ASP A 315 0.00 -8.03 3.77
C ASP A 315 -0.73 -9.27 4.32
N ASP A 316 -1.18 -10.13 3.42
CA ASP A 316 -2.00 -11.31 3.69
C ASP A 316 -1.31 -12.26 4.67
N GLU A 317 -0.01 -12.47 4.51
CA GLU A 317 0.79 -13.29 5.41
C GLU A 317 0.91 -12.65 6.80
N ALA A 318 1.21 -11.34 6.86
CA ALA A 318 1.29 -10.65 8.15
C ALA A 318 -0.05 -10.69 8.92
N VAL A 319 -1.18 -10.61 8.21
CA VAL A 319 -2.51 -10.74 8.82
C VAL A 319 -2.78 -12.18 9.25
N LEU A 320 -2.45 -13.19 8.45
CA LEU A 320 -2.59 -14.61 8.84
C LEU A 320 -1.75 -14.93 10.09
N ASP A 321 -0.51 -14.44 10.16
CA ASP A 321 0.36 -14.56 11.33
C ASP A 321 -0.24 -13.87 12.57
N ALA A 322 -0.90 -12.72 12.38
CA ALA A 322 -1.61 -12.04 13.46
C ALA A 322 -2.81 -12.86 13.96
N LEU A 323 -3.60 -13.46 13.05
CA LEU A 323 -4.73 -14.32 13.41
C LEU A 323 -4.26 -15.59 14.15
N ALA A 324 -3.18 -16.21 13.70
CA ALA A 324 -2.60 -17.41 14.32
C ALA A 324 -2.13 -17.14 15.76
N ARG A 325 -1.52 -15.98 16.00
CA ARG A 325 -1.11 -15.55 17.36
C ARG A 325 -2.30 -15.17 18.23
N HIS A 326 -3.34 -14.57 17.64
CA HIS A 326 -4.53 -14.14 18.38
C HIS A 326 -5.41 -15.33 18.83
N TRP A 327 -5.56 -16.36 17.98
CA TRP A 327 -6.28 -17.60 18.31
C TRP A 327 -5.35 -18.80 18.36
N PRO A 328 -4.57 -18.97 19.45
CA PRO A 328 -3.65 -20.08 19.57
C PRO A 328 -4.39 -21.42 19.49
N GLY A 329 -3.92 -22.32 18.62
CA GLY A 329 -4.53 -23.63 18.38
C GLY A 329 -5.59 -23.66 17.27
N ARG A 330 -5.94 -22.51 16.67
CA ARG A 330 -6.71 -22.46 15.42
C ARG A 330 -5.81 -22.84 14.25
N SER A 331 -6.31 -23.71 13.36
CA SER A 331 -5.57 -24.09 12.15
C SER A 331 -5.42 -22.90 11.19
N GLU A 332 -4.36 -22.91 10.40
CA GLU A 332 -4.13 -21.90 9.36
C GLU A 332 -5.28 -21.86 8.34
N ASP A 333 -5.77 -23.03 7.89
CA ASP A 333 -6.94 -23.15 7.00
C ASP A 333 -8.17 -22.45 7.57
N SER A 334 -8.42 -22.58 8.88
CA SER A 334 -9.52 -21.88 9.55
C SER A 334 -9.32 -20.36 9.61
N ASN A 335 -8.08 -19.87 9.61
CA ASN A 335 -7.77 -18.44 9.52
C ASN A 335 -7.95 -17.93 8.09
N ARG A 336 -7.52 -18.70 7.08
CA ARG A 336 -7.77 -18.40 5.66
C ARG A 336 -9.27 -18.33 5.37
N GLU A 337 -10.04 -19.33 5.81
CA GLU A 337 -11.50 -19.35 5.67
C GLU A 337 -12.17 -18.14 6.36
N TYR A 338 -11.61 -17.66 7.47
CA TYR A 338 -12.11 -16.44 8.12
C TYR A 338 -11.89 -15.19 7.26
N LEU A 339 -10.71 -15.04 6.66
CA LEU A 339 -10.40 -13.94 5.75
C LEU A 339 -11.24 -14.02 4.47
N GLU A 340 -11.42 -15.21 3.89
CA GLU A 340 -12.31 -15.42 2.73
C GLU A 340 -13.76 -15.06 3.04
N LYS A 341 -14.25 -15.37 4.24
CA LYS A 341 -15.59 -14.95 4.71
C LYS A 341 -15.70 -13.46 5.01
N LEU A 342 -14.58 -12.75 5.12
CA LEU A 342 -14.55 -11.32 5.38
C LEU A 342 -14.46 -10.52 4.07
N PHE A 343 -13.56 -10.91 3.18
CA PHE A 343 -13.29 -10.24 1.92
C PHE A 343 -14.10 -10.85 0.77
N GLN A 344 -14.97 -10.07 0.15
CA GLN A 344 -15.72 -10.50 -1.03
C GLN A 344 -14.85 -10.48 -2.30
N ALA A 345 -13.75 -9.72 -2.28
CA ALA A 345 -12.75 -9.70 -3.33
C ALA A 345 -11.34 -9.43 -2.78
N LEU A 346 -10.33 -10.06 -3.38
CA LEU A 346 -8.93 -9.76 -3.14
C LEU A 346 -8.28 -9.34 -4.46
N VAL A 347 -7.66 -8.17 -4.46
CA VAL A 347 -6.93 -7.62 -5.62
C VAL A 347 -5.45 -7.58 -5.27
N SER A 348 -4.69 -8.50 -5.85
CA SER A 348 -3.24 -8.54 -5.66
C SER A 348 -2.54 -7.45 -6.46
N VAL A 349 -1.62 -6.74 -5.81
CA VAL A 349 -0.73 -5.79 -6.48
C VAL A 349 0.24 -6.58 -7.35
N PRO A 350 0.25 -6.35 -8.69
CA PRO A 350 1.15 -7.04 -9.59
C PRO A 350 2.59 -6.55 -9.42
N LEU A 351 3.53 -7.30 -9.96
CA LEU A 351 4.91 -6.84 -10.07
C LEU A 351 4.99 -5.57 -10.95
N PRO A 352 5.95 -4.67 -10.67
CA PRO A 352 6.24 -3.51 -11.52
C PRO A 352 6.47 -3.88 -12.98
N ALA A 353 6.01 -3.04 -13.89
CA ALA A 353 6.25 -3.23 -15.31
C ALA A 353 7.76 -3.07 -15.62
N PRO A 354 8.44 -4.07 -16.24
CA PRO A 354 9.89 -4.02 -16.47
C PRO A 354 10.36 -2.77 -17.24
N ALA A 355 9.60 -2.36 -18.27
CA ALA A 355 9.91 -1.14 -19.02
C ALA A 355 9.89 0.12 -18.14
N ARG A 356 8.94 0.21 -17.21
CA ARG A 356 8.83 1.32 -16.25
C ARG A 356 9.94 1.30 -15.21
N VAL A 357 10.33 0.12 -14.74
CA VAL A 357 11.50 -0.06 -13.87
C VAL A 357 12.78 0.42 -14.56
N ARG A 358 12.99 0.03 -15.82
CA ARG A 358 14.13 0.48 -16.63
C ARG A 358 14.15 2.00 -16.78
N GLU A 359 13.03 2.59 -17.21
CA GLU A 359 12.86 4.06 -17.30
C GLU A 359 13.21 4.75 -15.98
N ALA A 360 12.73 4.20 -14.86
CA ALA A 360 12.99 4.75 -13.53
C ALA A 360 14.48 4.69 -13.13
N ILE A 361 15.16 3.56 -13.37
CA ILE A 361 16.59 3.40 -13.10
C ILE A 361 17.39 4.36 -14.00
N THR A 362 17.17 4.33 -15.31
CA THR A 362 17.84 5.19 -16.29
C THR A 362 17.75 6.66 -15.89
N GLY A 363 16.55 7.15 -15.57
CA GLY A 363 16.36 8.55 -15.17
C GLY A 363 17.13 8.95 -13.89
N GLN A 364 17.36 8.02 -12.97
CA GLN A 364 18.18 8.28 -11.78
C GLN A 364 19.67 8.26 -12.06
N LEU A 365 20.14 7.31 -12.87
CA LEU A 365 21.54 7.23 -13.27
C LEU A 365 21.95 8.49 -14.07
N ALA A 366 21.11 8.91 -15.01
CA ALA A 366 21.32 10.14 -15.79
C ALA A 366 21.37 11.39 -14.91
N LEU A 367 20.47 11.50 -13.93
CA LEU A 367 20.45 12.63 -13.00
C LEU A 367 21.72 12.72 -12.16
N HIS A 368 22.28 11.57 -11.79
CA HIS A 368 23.55 11.47 -11.06
C HIS A 368 24.79 11.44 -11.96
N LYS A 369 24.62 11.61 -13.27
CA LYS A 369 25.70 11.57 -14.28
C LYS A 369 26.54 10.27 -14.19
N ILE A 370 25.88 9.14 -13.94
CA ILE A 370 26.55 7.84 -13.90
C ILE A 370 26.70 7.34 -15.34
N PRO A 371 27.92 7.01 -15.81
CA PRO A 371 28.14 6.58 -17.18
C PRO A 371 27.60 5.16 -17.44
N HIS A 372 27.53 4.76 -18.71
CA HIS A 372 27.14 3.41 -19.14
C HIS A 372 25.76 2.92 -18.65
N GLU A 373 24.79 3.84 -18.56
CA GLU A 373 23.46 3.59 -18.00
C GLU A 373 22.76 2.34 -18.57
N ALA A 374 22.84 2.13 -19.89
CA ALA A 374 22.12 1.04 -20.55
C ALA A 374 22.54 -0.35 -20.03
N VAL A 375 23.83 -0.57 -19.81
CA VAL A 375 24.35 -1.86 -19.32
C VAL A 375 24.07 -2.01 -17.83
N LEU A 376 24.23 -0.94 -17.05
CA LEU A 376 23.90 -0.95 -15.62
C LEU A 376 22.42 -1.24 -15.37
N VAL A 377 21.52 -0.66 -16.17
CA VAL A 377 20.07 -0.91 -16.07
C VAL A 377 19.77 -2.39 -16.33
N SER A 378 20.40 -2.99 -17.34
CA SER A 378 20.27 -4.42 -17.63
C SER A 378 20.78 -5.29 -16.48
N ASP A 379 21.96 -4.97 -15.93
CA ASP A 379 22.54 -5.69 -14.80
C ASP A 379 21.64 -5.57 -13.53
N MET A 380 21.17 -4.35 -13.23
CA MET A 380 20.30 -4.10 -12.08
C MET A 380 18.94 -4.81 -12.19
N GLU A 381 18.36 -4.92 -13.38
CA GLU A 381 17.10 -5.63 -13.59
C GLU A 381 17.22 -7.13 -13.25
N GLN A 382 18.36 -7.75 -13.56
CA GLN A 382 18.62 -9.16 -13.24
C GLN A 382 18.94 -9.35 -11.75
N LEU A 383 19.74 -8.44 -11.17
CA LEU A 383 20.19 -8.48 -9.77
C LEU A 383 19.09 -8.16 -8.74
N LEU A 384 18.13 -7.30 -9.09
CA LEU A 384 17.15 -6.78 -8.15
C LEU A 384 15.82 -7.53 -8.24
N GLU A 385 15.26 -7.85 -7.08
CA GLU A 385 13.88 -8.28 -6.97
C GLU A 385 12.94 -7.15 -7.44
N PRO A 386 11.88 -7.47 -8.21
CA PRO A 386 10.92 -6.50 -8.75
C PRO A 386 9.98 -5.95 -7.66
N ASN A 387 10.53 -5.28 -6.66
CA ASN A 387 9.82 -4.63 -5.57
C ASN A 387 10.13 -3.12 -5.58
N PRO A 388 9.13 -2.23 -5.76
CA PRO A 388 9.33 -0.78 -5.87
C PRO A 388 10.22 -0.16 -4.78
N ARG A 389 9.99 -0.56 -3.52
CA ARG A 389 10.75 -0.05 -2.37
C ARG A 389 12.20 -0.54 -2.39
N LYS A 390 12.42 -1.84 -2.67
CA LYS A 390 13.78 -2.41 -2.78
C LYS A 390 14.56 -1.74 -3.91
N ILE A 391 13.93 -1.56 -5.08
CA ILE A 391 14.52 -0.88 -6.25
C ILE A 391 14.92 0.56 -5.89
N LYS A 392 13.99 1.37 -5.37
CA LYS A 392 14.27 2.76 -4.96
C LYS A 392 15.43 2.84 -3.95
N ASN A 393 15.40 2.00 -2.92
CA ASN A 393 16.43 1.97 -1.88
C ASN A 393 17.80 1.57 -2.43
N PHE A 394 17.85 0.61 -3.34
CA PHE A 394 19.08 0.22 -4.01
C PHE A 394 19.64 1.37 -4.84
N ILE A 395 18.84 1.97 -5.73
CA ILE A 395 19.26 3.07 -6.60
C ILE A 395 19.73 4.27 -5.78
N ASN A 396 18.97 4.68 -4.75
CA ASN A 396 19.37 5.78 -3.88
C ASN A 396 20.74 5.53 -3.24
N SER A 397 20.93 4.33 -2.67
CA SER A 397 22.21 3.99 -2.06
C SER A 397 23.33 3.89 -3.08
N PHE A 398 23.06 3.34 -4.27
CA PHE A 398 24.03 3.22 -5.36
C PHE A 398 24.51 4.59 -5.83
N CYS A 399 23.58 5.51 -6.11
CA CYS A 399 23.87 6.88 -6.51
C CYS A 399 24.60 7.68 -5.42
N ALA A 400 24.22 7.52 -4.15
CA ALA A 400 24.92 8.17 -3.04
C ALA A 400 26.35 7.65 -2.89
N THR A 401 26.54 6.33 -2.98
CA THR A 401 27.83 5.66 -2.95
C THR A 401 28.69 6.03 -4.16
N TRP A 402 28.09 6.25 -5.33
CA TRP A 402 28.80 6.70 -6.53
C TRP A 402 29.40 8.09 -6.32
N ASN A 403 28.62 9.02 -5.76
CA ASN A 403 29.11 10.37 -5.47
C ASN A 403 30.24 10.42 -4.41
N LEU A 404 30.37 9.38 -3.58
CA LEU A 404 31.53 9.22 -2.69
C LEU A 404 32.75 8.65 -3.42
N HIS A 405 32.51 7.76 -4.39
CA HIS A 405 33.54 7.10 -5.18
C HIS A 405 34.14 8.04 -6.23
N VAL A 406 33.28 8.81 -6.90
CA VAL A 406 33.59 9.76 -7.97
C VAL A 406 33.14 11.15 -7.53
N ARG A 407 34.09 11.98 -7.07
CA ARG A 407 33.80 13.35 -6.61
C ARG A 407 33.44 14.29 -7.76
N ASP A 408 34.14 14.16 -8.87
CA ASP A 408 33.85 14.88 -10.11
C ASP A 408 33.52 13.86 -11.22
N PRO A 409 32.26 13.77 -11.67
CA PRO A 409 31.88 12.88 -12.77
C PRO A 409 32.67 13.13 -14.06
N GLU A 410 33.16 14.35 -14.30
CA GLU A 410 33.94 14.69 -15.48
C GLU A 410 35.40 14.21 -15.38
N SER A 411 35.88 13.90 -14.16
CA SER A 411 37.21 13.32 -13.93
C SER A 411 37.23 11.79 -13.98
N TRP A 412 36.06 11.14 -14.06
CA TRP A 412 35.98 9.68 -14.14
C TRP A 412 36.54 9.17 -15.47
N ALA A 413 37.68 8.50 -15.41
CA ALA A 413 38.34 7.87 -16.55
C ALA A 413 38.08 6.35 -16.65
N GLY A 414 37.22 5.79 -15.78
CA GLY A 414 36.92 4.36 -15.79
C GLY A 414 36.02 3.98 -16.95
N ASP A 415 36.25 2.80 -17.51
CA ASP A 415 35.47 2.27 -18.62
C ASP A 415 34.14 1.63 -18.14
N GLU A 416 33.44 0.98 -19.07
CA GLU A 416 32.23 0.22 -18.76
C GLU A 416 32.49 -0.86 -17.71
N THR A 417 33.62 -1.56 -17.81
CA THR A 417 34.00 -2.64 -16.90
C THR A 417 34.13 -2.15 -15.46
N GLU A 418 34.85 -1.05 -15.24
CA GLU A 418 35.01 -0.43 -13.92
C GLU A 418 33.67 0.03 -13.33
N THR A 419 32.81 0.61 -14.16
CA THR A 419 31.48 1.05 -13.74
C THR A 419 30.60 -0.14 -13.30
N ARG A 420 30.67 -1.26 -14.03
CA ARG A 420 29.97 -2.50 -13.67
C ARG A 420 30.58 -3.19 -12.44
N ARG A 421 31.90 -3.13 -12.24
CA ARG A 421 32.57 -3.59 -11.01
C ARG A 421 32.07 -2.82 -9.79
N PHE A 422 31.88 -1.51 -9.93
CA PHE A 422 31.28 -0.71 -8.87
C PHE A 422 29.85 -1.20 -8.51
N LEU A 423 29.01 -1.52 -9.50
CA LEU A 423 27.71 -2.16 -9.26
C LEU A 423 27.82 -3.50 -8.53
N LEU A 424 28.72 -4.37 -8.99
CA LEU A 424 28.99 -5.67 -8.36
C LEU A 424 29.33 -5.52 -6.87
N PHE A 425 30.28 -4.65 -6.54
CA PHE A 425 30.71 -4.42 -5.16
C PHE A 425 29.65 -3.74 -4.31
N HIS A 426 28.88 -2.81 -4.87
CA HIS A 426 27.74 -2.20 -4.18
C HIS A 426 26.66 -3.23 -3.86
N TYR A 427 26.37 -4.14 -4.79
CA TYR A 427 25.45 -5.25 -4.57
C TYR A 427 25.92 -6.16 -3.45
N LEU A 428 27.18 -6.60 -3.49
CA LEU A 428 27.80 -7.41 -2.42
C LEU A 428 27.70 -6.71 -1.06
N ARG A 429 27.97 -5.40 -1.00
CA ARG A 429 27.82 -4.61 0.23
C ARG A 429 26.40 -4.62 0.76
N ARG A 430 25.39 -4.53 -0.12
CA ARG A 430 24.00 -4.36 0.29
C ARG A 430 23.33 -5.67 0.68
N TYR A 431 23.52 -6.72 -0.12
CA TYR A 431 22.81 -7.99 -0.05
C TYR A 431 23.69 -9.12 0.52
N HIS A 432 25.01 -9.06 0.37
CA HIS A 432 25.97 -10.04 0.89
C HIS A 432 26.86 -9.46 2.00
N ARG A 433 26.23 -8.86 3.01
CA ARG A 433 26.92 -8.13 4.10
C ARG A 433 28.05 -8.92 4.77
N PRO A 434 27.92 -10.23 5.08
CA PRO A 434 29.02 -11.00 5.67
C PRO A 434 30.23 -11.11 4.74
N VAL A 435 30.01 -11.37 3.45
CA VAL A 435 31.06 -11.42 2.42
C VAL A 435 31.76 -10.08 2.31
N TRP A 436 30.99 -8.99 2.20
CA TRP A 436 31.55 -7.64 2.11
C TRP A 436 32.38 -7.25 3.33
N ARG A 437 31.93 -7.58 4.55
CA ARG A 437 32.68 -7.30 5.80
C ARG A 437 34.04 -7.99 5.84
N LEU A 438 34.16 -9.18 5.25
CA LEU A 438 35.45 -9.86 5.11
C LEU A 438 36.35 -9.13 4.12
N LEU A 439 35.83 -8.76 2.94
CA LEU A 439 36.57 -8.00 1.93
C LEU A 439 37.04 -6.63 2.44
N GLU A 440 36.19 -5.93 3.20
CA GLU A 440 36.51 -4.63 3.79
C GLU A 440 37.69 -4.69 4.77
N ARG A 441 37.78 -5.79 5.54
CA ARG A 441 38.88 -6.01 6.49
C ARG A 441 40.13 -6.62 5.84
N GLN A 442 39.94 -7.42 4.80
CA GLN A 442 40.98 -8.20 4.14
C GLN A 442 40.81 -8.10 2.61
N PRO A 443 41.16 -6.97 1.97
CA PRO A 443 40.88 -6.75 0.54
C PRO A 443 41.50 -7.81 -0.40
N TRP A 444 42.64 -8.38 0.01
CA TRP A 444 43.32 -9.46 -0.70
C TRP A 444 42.50 -10.77 -0.75
N SER A 445 41.52 -10.96 0.14
CA SER A 445 40.66 -12.14 0.17
C SER A 445 39.69 -12.20 -1.03
N LEU A 446 39.61 -11.13 -1.83
CA LEU A 446 38.89 -11.13 -3.11
C LEU A 446 39.38 -12.26 -4.04
N ALA A 447 40.68 -12.59 -4.02
CA ALA A 447 41.22 -13.70 -4.80
C ALA A 447 40.64 -15.06 -4.36
N ILE A 448 40.38 -15.22 -3.06
CA ILE A 448 39.77 -16.44 -2.50
C ILE A 448 38.27 -16.48 -2.83
N LEU A 449 37.58 -15.34 -2.75
CA LEU A 449 36.19 -15.24 -3.20
C LEU A 449 36.07 -15.60 -4.69
N ALA A 450 36.99 -15.11 -5.53
CA ALA A 450 37.02 -15.44 -6.95
C ALA A 450 37.26 -16.93 -7.19
N ALA A 451 38.16 -17.55 -6.42
CA ALA A 451 38.37 -19.00 -6.46
C ALA A 451 37.11 -19.77 -6.06
N ALA A 452 36.45 -19.39 -4.97
CA ALA A 452 35.22 -20.00 -4.50
C ALA A 452 34.09 -19.90 -5.54
N ILE A 453 33.85 -18.72 -6.11
CA ILE A 453 32.81 -18.52 -7.14
C ILE A 453 33.10 -19.32 -8.43
N ARG A 454 34.38 -19.52 -8.76
CA ARG A 454 34.80 -20.33 -9.92
C ARG A 454 34.83 -21.83 -9.63
N GLY A 455 34.61 -22.26 -8.37
CA GLY A 455 34.74 -23.66 -7.96
C GLY A 455 36.16 -24.19 -8.06
N ALA A 456 37.17 -23.31 -8.00
CA ALA A 456 38.58 -23.69 -8.06
C ALA A 456 39.05 -24.28 -6.72
N ASP A 457 39.96 -25.26 -6.80
CA ASP A 457 40.64 -25.81 -5.63
C ASP A 457 41.71 -24.82 -5.14
N LEU A 458 41.79 -24.64 -3.82
CA LEU A 458 42.83 -23.83 -3.17
C LEU A 458 44.25 -24.38 -3.34
N THR A 459 44.41 -25.55 -3.97
CA THR A 459 45.72 -26.08 -4.36
C THR A 459 46.40 -25.26 -5.44
N GLU A 460 45.66 -24.49 -6.23
CA GLU A 460 46.23 -23.59 -7.23
C GLU A 460 46.80 -22.32 -6.56
N PRO A 461 47.97 -21.82 -6.99
CA PRO A 461 48.58 -20.64 -6.39
C PRO A 461 47.74 -19.39 -6.65
N LEU A 462 47.20 -18.80 -5.58
CA LEU A 462 46.47 -17.54 -5.61
C LEU A 462 47.39 -16.33 -5.41
N PRO A 463 47.07 -15.15 -5.97
CA PRO A 463 47.86 -13.92 -5.83
C PRO A 463 47.70 -13.28 -4.44
N LEU A 464 48.14 -13.99 -3.40
CA LEU A 464 48.01 -13.61 -1.99
C LEU A 464 49.31 -12.98 -1.45
N PRO A 465 49.22 -12.14 -0.40
CA PRO A 465 50.40 -11.69 0.34
C PRO A 465 51.20 -12.87 0.95
N GLU A 466 52.52 -12.73 1.07
CA GLU A 466 53.43 -13.80 1.54
C GLU A 466 53.07 -14.36 2.94
N ASN A 467 52.42 -13.56 3.78
CA ASN A 467 52.16 -13.89 5.19
C ASN A 467 50.80 -14.56 5.44
N VAL A 468 50.05 -14.95 4.40
CA VAL A 468 48.71 -15.55 4.59
C VAL A 468 48.79 -17.05 4.82
N HIS A 469 48.51 -17.49 6.04
CA HIS A 469 48.52 -18.91 6.42
C HIS A 469 47.43 -19.72 5.70
N ILE A 470 47.75 -20.98 5.35
CA ILE A 470 46.84 -21.89 4.63
C ILE A 470 45.52 -22.15 5.37
N GLU A 471 45.53 -22.17 6.71
CA GLU A 471 44.33 -22.35 7.53
C GLU A 471 43.36 -21.18 7.36
N GLN A 472 43.88 -19.95 7.30
CA GLN A 472 43.08 -18.76 7.04
C GLN A 472 42.49 -18.77 5.63
N GLN A 473 43.26 -19.24 4.63
CA GLN A 473 42.77 -19.37 3.26
C GLN A 473 41.60 -20.35 3.17
N ARG A 474 41.72 -21.52 3.81
CA ARG A 474 40.66 -22.55 3.88
C ARG A 474 39.40 -22.01 4.56
N LEU A 475 39.56 -21.31 5.68
CA LEU A 475 38.43 -20.75 6.43
C LEU A 475 37.67 -19.70 5.59
N LEU A 476 38.38 -18.81 4.91
CA LEU A 476 37.76 -17.80 4.03
C LEU A 476 37.04 -18.47 2.84
N TRP A 477 37.66 -19.47 2.23
CA TRP A 477 37.05 -20.22 1.15
C TRP A 477 35.78 -20.94 1.61
N GLU A 478 35.75 -21.52 2.80
CA GLU A 478 34.56 -22.15 3.37
C GLU A 478 33.44 -21.11 3.58
N PHE A 479 33.76 -19.94 4.13
CA PHE A 479 32.78 -18.86 4.30
C PHE A 479 32.20 -18.37 2.97
N TYR A 480 33.03 -18.17 1.95
CA TYR A 480 32.57 -17.74 0.64
C TYR A 480 31.80 -18.83 -0.11
N SER A 481 32.28 -20.07 -0.07
CA SER A 481 31.59 -21.21 -0.67
C SER A 481 30.24 -21.44 -0.01
N ARG A 482 30.13 -21.27 1.32
CA ARG A 482 28.84 -21.33 2.03
C ARG A 482 27.91 -20.19 1.66
N ALA A 483 28.43 -18.99 1.45
CA ALA A 483 27.61 -17.83 1.05
C ALA A 483 26.93 -18.05 -0.31
N PHE A 484 27.63 -18.68 -1.26
CA PHE A 484 27.14 -18.93 -2.62
C PHE A 484 26.78 -20.41 -2.89
N GLY A 485 26.80 -21.28 -1.89
CA GLY A 485 26.67 -22.73 -2.09
C GLY A 485 25.36 -23.16 -2.75
N HIS A 486 24.31 -22.36 -2.66
CA HIS A 486 23.02 -22.60 -3.30
C HIS A 486 23.00 -22.29 -4.82
N VAL A 487 24.03 -21.61 -5.34
CA VAL A 487 24.21 -21.29 -6.77
C VAL A 487 25.50 -21.89 -7.37
N LEU A 488 26.43 -22.36 -6.53
CA LEU A 488 27.64 -23.02 -6.98
C LEU A 488 27.38 -24.51 -7.18
N VAL A 489 27.40 -24.98 -8.43
CA VAL A 489 27.32 -26.40 -8.75
C VAL A 489 28.63 -27.07 -8.32
N HIS A 490 28.59 -27.92 -7.29
CA HIS A 490 29.70 -28.82 -7.01
C HIS A 490 29.73 -29.93 -8.06
N ALA A 491 30.89 -30.14 -8.70
CA ALA A 491 31.12 -31.28 -9.58
C ALA A 491 31.07 -32.58 -8.76
N GLY A 492 29.88 -33.15 -8.61
CA GLY A 492 29.65 -34.40 -7.86
C GLY A 492 28.36 -34.46 -7.05
N ASP A 493 27.65 -33.34 -6.86
CA ASP A 493 26.35 -33.38 -6.20
C ASP A 493 25.26 -33.76 -7.21
N GLU A 494 24.76 -34.99 -7.09
CA GLU A 494 23.52 -35.42 -7.72
C GLU A 494 22.42 -34.37 -7.45
N GLU A 495 21.80 -33.86 -8.51
CA GLU A 495 20.52 -33.17 -8.47
C GLU A 495 19.49 -34.06 -7.75
N GLY A 496 19.44 -34.04 -6.41
CA GLY A 496 18.64 -35.04 -5.71
C GLY A 496 18.68 -35.09 -4.20
N LYS A 497 19.31 -34.14 -3.51
CA LYS A 497 19.25 -34.06 -2.03
C LYS A 497 18.97 -32.66 -1.50
N GLU A 498 18.22 -31.85 -2.23
CA GLU A 498 17.46 -30.79 -1.58
C GLU A 498 16.26 -31.46 -0.91
N GLY A 499 16.39 -31.76 0.38
CA GLY A 499 15.26 -32.19 1.18
C GLY A 499 14.18 -31.13 1.10
N ILE A 500 13.14 -31.35 0.29
CA ILE A 500 11.83 -30.80 0.56
C ILE A 500 11.60 -31.12 2.03
N ALA A 501 11.51 -30.09 2.87
CA ALA A 501 11.20 -30.27 4.26
C ALA A 501 9.90 -31.08 4.31
N ARG A 502 10.00 -32.39 4.54
CA ARG A 502 8.86 -33.23 4.92
C ARG A 502 8.56 -32.90 6.38
N GLY A 503 8.15 -31.66 6.60
CA GLY A 503 7.61 -31.13 7.83
C GLY A 503 6.20 -30.62 7.56
N ASN A 504 5.45 -30.35 8.62
CA ASN A 504 4.06 -29.87 8.66
C ASN A 504 3.80 -28.50 7.98
N GLU A 505 4.62 -28.12 7.00
CA GLU A 505 4.55 -26.84 6.26
C GLU A 505 3.42 -26.87 5.22
N SER A 506 2.70 -25.75 5.09
CA SER A 506 1.62 -25.62 4.09
C SER A 506 2.19 -25.53 2.66
N LEU A 507 1.39 -25.87 1.64
CA LEU A 507 1.81 -25.73 0.24
C LEU A 507 2.14 -24.28 -0.10
N ASP A 508 1.39 -23.32 0.46
CA ASP A 508 1.60 -21.89 0.25
C ASP A 508 2.94 -21.43 0.84
N ASP A 509 3.28 -21.90 2.05
CA ASP A 509 4.59 -21.66 2.65
C ASP A 509 5.74 -22.25 1.83
N ALA A 510 5.55 -23.49 1.35
CA ALA A 510 6.53 -24.15 0.49
C ALA A 510 6.71 -23.39 -0.84
N VAL A 511 5.62 -22.93 -1.47
CA VAL A 511 5.65 -22.13 -2.71
C VAL A 511 6.28 -20.77 -2.46
N ARG A 512 5.99 -20.11 -1.34
CA ARG A 512 6.59 -18.83 -0.96
C ARG A 512 8.09 -18.98 -0.74
N HIS A 513 8.51 -19.93 0.08
CA HIS A 513 9.93 -20.22 0.28
C HIS A 513 10.60 -20.63 -1.02
N PHE A 514 9.89 -21.32 -1.92
CA PHE A 514 10.39 -21.62 -3.25
C PHE A 514 10.56 -20.34 -4.08
N GLN A 515 9.57 -19.45 -4.16
CA GLN A 515 9.66 -18.18 -4.89
C GLN A 515 10.77 -17.27 -4.35
N GLU A 516 10.88 -17.13 -3.03
CA GLU A 516 11.95 -16.34 -2.40
C GLU A 516 13.32 -16.96 -2.67
N ARG A 517 13.40 -18.30 -2.61
CA ARG A 517 14.61 -19.02 -3.04
C ARG A 517 14.88 -18.81 -4.52
N GLN A 518 13.88 -18.78 -5.40
CA GLN A 518 14.06 -18.54 -6.83
C GLN A 518 14.55 -17.11 -7.11
N ASP A 519 13.97 -16.09 -6.47
CA ASP A 519 14.40 -14.70 -6.65
C ASP A 519 15.83 -14.48 -6.14
N HIS A 520 16.16 -15.04 -4.96
CA HIS A 520 17.52 -14.99 -4.41
C HIS A 520 18.50 -15.78 -5.30
N LYS A 521 18.14 -17.01 -5.69
CA LYS A 521 18.94 -17.88 -6.56
C LYS A 521 19.21 -17.21 -7.90
N ARG A 522 18.19 -16.69 -8.57
CA ARG A 522 18.32 -15.94 -9.84
C ARG A 522 19.29 -14.76 -9.69
N SER A 523 19.14 -14.00 -8.62
CA SER A 523 19.98 -12.82 -8.38
C SER A 523 21.44 -13.22 -8.13
N ASP A 524 21.68 -14.27 -7.35
CA ASP A 524 23.01 -14.75 -6.99
C ASP A 524 23.69 -15.55 -8.12
N GLU A 525 22.92 -16.26 -8.95
CA GLU A 525 23.39 -16.87 -10.20
C GLU A 525 23.93 -15.79 -11.13
N TYR A 526 23.12 -14.76 -11.38
CA TYR A 526 23.53 -13.62 -12.20
C TYR A 526 24.70 -12.86 -11.58
N LEU A 527 24.72 -12.67 -10.26
CA LEU A 527 25.84 -12.07 -9.55
C LEU A 527 27.13 -12.87 -9.76
N CYS A 528 27.08 -14.20 -9.68
CA CYS A 528 28.24 -15.06 -9.92
C CYS A 528 28.70 -15.01 -11.38
N GLU A 529 27.80 -14.98 -12.35
CA GLU A 529 28.12 -14.78 -13.76
C GLU A 529 28.81 -13.43 -13.99
N LEU A 530 28.21 -12.35 -13.48
CA LEU A 530 28.75 -11.00 -13.55
C LEU A 530 30.12 -10.92 -12.86
N PHE A 531 30.28 -11.57 -11.71
CA PHE A 531 31.54 -11.64 -10.99
C PHE A 531 32.62 -12.34 -11.84
N ARG A 532 32.32 -13.49 -12.44
CA ARG A 532 33.27 -14.23 -13.30
C ARG A 532 33.68 -13.43 -14.53
N ALA A 533 32.77 -12.65 -15.09
CA ALA A 533 33.02 -11.79 -16.24
C ALA A 533 33.88 -10.56 -15.88
N LEU A 534 33.63 -9.94 -14.72
CA LEU A 534 34.24 -8.67 -14.36
C LEU A 534 35.50 -8.78 -13.50
N ILE A 535 35.69 -9.88 -12.75
CA ILE A 535 36.79 -10.04 -11.80
C ILE A 535 37.77 -11.13 -12.30
N PRO A 536 38.85 -10.75 -13.01
CA PRO A 536 39.99 -11.62 -13.29
C PRO A 536 40.60 -12.21 -12.02
N VAL A 537 41.33 -13.33 -12.16
CA VAL A 537 41.96 -14.05 -11.03
C VAL A 537 42.98 -13.18 -10.30
N ASP A 538 43.69 -12.31 -11.02
CA ASP A 538 44.73 -11.41 -10.54
C ASP A 538 44.21 -10.01 -10.17
N TYR A 539 42.90 -9.78 -10.25
CA TYR A 539 42.32 -8.49 -9.93
C TYR A 539 42.47 -8.17 -8.43
N LYS A 540 43.05 -7.01 -8.13
CA LYS A 540 43.18 -6.49 -6.78
C LYS A 540 42.05 -5.51 -6.50
N LEU A 541 41.38 -5.69 -5.35
CA LEU A 541 40.29 -4.80 -4.94
C LEU A 541 40.82 -3.36 -4.81
N ASP A 542 40.31 -2.47 -5.66
CA ASP A 542 40.66 -1.06 -5.60
C ASP A 542 40.15 -0.43 -4.29
N ALA A 543 41.04 0.29 -3.59
CA ALA A 543 40.73 0.96 -2.33
C ALA A 543 39.59 1.99 -2.46
N ARG A 544 39.35 2.52 -3.66
CA ARG A 544 38.23 3.40 -3.98
C ARG A 544 36.88 2.73 -3.77
N HIS A 545 36.79 1.40 -3.96
CA HIS A 545 35.56 0.67 -3.65
C HIS A 545 35.34 0.51 -2.15
N LEU A 546 36.36 0.72 -1.30
CA LEU A 546 36.28 0.68 0.16
C LEU A 546 36.06 2.06 0.80
N TYR A 547 35.90 3.11 -0.01
CA TYR A 547 35.85 4.52 0.43
C TYR A 547 37.09 5.01 1.18
N LEU A 548 38.22 4.32 1.02
CA LEU A 548 39.48 4.69 1.69
C LEU A 548 40.17 5.86 1.00
N GLU A 549 40.00 5.97 -0.32
CA GLU A 549 40.56 7.05 -1.13
C GLU A 549 39.50 7.54 -2.13
N PRO A 550 39.21 8.86 -2.21
CA PRO A 550 38.40 9.40 -3.29
C PRO A 550 39.18 9.36 -4.61
N SER A 551 38.49 9.26 -5.76
CA SER A 551 39.13 9.48 -7.06
C SER A 551 39.82 10.85 -7.08
N PRO A 552 41.06 10.97 -7.61
CA PRO A 552 41.78 12.22 -7.70
C PRO A 552 41.05 13.29 -8.52
#